data_AF-A0A934SRJ9-F1
#
_entry.id   AF-A0A934SRJ9-F1
#
_cell.length_a   1.000
_cell.length_b   1.000
_cell.length_c   1.000
_cell.angle_alpha   90.00
_cell.angle_beta   90.00
_cell.angle_gamma   90.00
#
_symmetry.space_group_name_H-M   'P 1'
#
loop_
_entity.id
_entity.type
_entity.pdbx_description
1 polymer ?
#
loop_
_entity_poly.entity_id
_entity_poly.type
_entity_poly.pdbx_seq_one_letter_code
_entity_poly.pdbx_strand_id
1 'polypeptide(L)'
;MSAATTSEQRLDAKTIGPVLDAAVVQVLERFGEDRGLSPLRWSVIDYPEGLVIEGRPEAAGPDVAETCAQWAAALTMVEYEWDSVDGERSWHLDIGAWHLELIAGHDTSVDPRELFD
;
A
#
# COMPACT_ATOMS: atom_id res chain seq x y z
N MET A 1 50.50 12.63 8.69
CA MET A 1 49.07 12.79 9.02
C MET A 1 48.29 12.62 7.72
N SER A 2 47.65 11.46 7.49
CA SER A 2 46.77 11.26 6.33
C SER A 2 45.38 11.74 6.68
N ALA A 3 44.87 12.70 5.90
CA ALA A 3 43.46 13.07 5.91
C ALA A 3 42.68 11.90 5.31
N ALA A 4 41.81 11.27 6.11
CA ALA A 4 40.80 10.35 5.60
C ALA A 4 39.77 11.19 4.84
N THR A 5 39.78 11.08 3.51
CA THR A 5 38.74 11.65 2.67
C THR A 5 37.48 10.82 2.87
N THR A 6 36.58 11.28 3.75
CA THR A 6 35.22 10.75 3.83
C THR A 6 34.56 10.98 2.47
N SER A 7 34.46 9.91 1.70
CA SER A 7 33.69 9.95 0.46
C SER A 7 32.22 10.07 0.83
N GLU A 8 31.60 11.21 0.53
CA GLU A 8 30.16 11.36 0.64
C GLU A 8 29.51 10.35 -0.32
N GLN A 9 28.96 9.26 0.23
CA GLN A 9 28.10 8.37 -0.55
C GLN A 9 26.86 9.18 -0.93
N ARG A 10 26.85 9.72 -2.16
CA ARG A 10 25.63 10.25 -2.76
C ARG A 10 24.68 9.09 -2.97
N LEU A 11 23.65 9.01 -2.13
CA LEU A 11 22.53 8.11 -2.34
C LEU A 11 21.82 8.55 -3.61
N ASP A 12 21.77 7.66 -4.60
CA ASP A 12 20.97 7.90 -5.80
C ASP A 12 19.51 7.51 -5.56
N ALA A 13 18.62 7.99 -6.43
CA ALA A 13 17.19 7.72 -6.34
C ALA A 13 16.87 6.21 -6.34
N LYS A 14 17.70 5.40 -7.04
CA LYS A 14 17.54 3.94 -7.13
C LYS A 14 17.88 3.23 -5.82
N THR A 15 18.71 3.85 -4.98
CA THR A 15 19.07 3.33 -3.66
C THR A 15 18.10 3.82 -2.60
N ILE A 16 17.64 5.07 -2.66
CA ILE A 16 16.80 5.65 -1.61
C ILE A 16 15.33 5.25 -1.73
N GLY A 17 14.80 5.08 -2.96
CA GLY A 17 13.40 4.71 -3.20
C GLY A 17 12.99 3.44 -2.44
N PRO A 18 13.66 2.29 -2.69
CA PRO A 18 13.33 1.05 -2.00
C PRO A 18 13.47 1.10 -0.46
N VAL A 19 14.40 1.93 0.05
CA VAL A 19 14.57 2.14 1.49
C VAL A 19 13.40 2.91 2.08
N LEU A 20 12.90 3.93 1.37
CA LEU A 20 11.72 4.68 1.78
C LEU A 20 10.45 3.83 1.70
N ASP A 21 10.30 3.03 0.65
CA ASP A 21 9.17 2.09 0.52
C ASP A 21 9.13 1.12 1.69
N ALA A 22 10.28 0.51 2.03
CA ALA A 22 10.39 -0.39 3.18
C ALA A 22 10.09 0.31 4.51
N ALA A 23 10.47 1.59 4.66
CA ALA A 23 10.16 2.37 5.86
C ALA A 23 8.66 2.66 5.98
N VAL A 24 7.99 2.99 4.87
CA VAL A 24 6.53 3.19 4.83
C VAL A 24 5.80 1.90 5.22
N VAL A 25 6.20 0.78 4.63
CA VAL A 25 5.64 -0.54 4.96
C VAL A 25 5.79 -0.86 6.44
N GLN A 26 6.99 -0.69 7.01
CA GLN A 26 7.22 -0.94 8.44
C GLN A 26 6.38 -0.05 9.37
N VAL A 27 6.14 1.21 8.98
CA VAL A 27 5.27 2.11 9.77
C VAL A 27 3.83 1.59 9.75
N LEU A 28 3.33 1.13 8.59
CA LEU A 28 1.99 0.57 8.49
C LEU A 28 1.86 -0.73 9.27
N GLU A 29 2.81 -1.66 9.13
CA GLU A 29 2.86 -2.90 9.91
C GLU A 29 2.77 -2.61 11.40
N ARG A 30 3.64 -1.73 11.91
CA ARG A 30 3.63 -1.33 13.32
C ARG A 30 2.32 -0.67 13.75
N PHE A 31 1.74 0.19 12.91
CA PHE A 31 0.45 0.83 13.19
C PHE A 31 -0.65 -0.21 13.40
N GLY A 32 -0.64 -1.27 12.60
CA GLY A 32 -1.57 -2.39 12.70
C GLY A 32 -1.34 -3.24 13.93
N GLU A 33 -0.09 -3.59 14.22
CA GLU A 33 0.31 -4.33 15.42
C GLU A 33 -0.12 -3.60 16.70
N ASP A 34 0.14 -2.29 16.79
CA ASP A 34 -0.23 -1.44 17.93
C ASP A 34 -1.75 -1.39 18.17
N ARG A 35 -2.56 -1.76 17.17
CA ARG A 35 -4.04 -1.79 17.22
C ARG A 35 -4.63 -3.19 17.23
N GLY A 36 -3.80 -4.23 17.18
CA GLY A 36 -4.26 -5.61 17.11
C GLY A 36 -4.99 -5.96 15.81
N LEU A 37 -4.66 -5.28 14.72
CA LEU A 37 -5.22 -5.56 13.39
C LEU A 37 -4.53 -6.79 12.79
N SER A 38 -5.28 -7.58 12.01
CA SER A 38 -4.68 -8.64 11.20
C SER A 38 -3.74 -8.05 10.15
N PRO A 39 -2.59 -8.69 9.87
CA PRO A 39 -1.59 -8.13 8.96
C PRO A 39 -2.11 -8.05 7.53
N LEU A 40 -1.62 -7.04 6.80
CA LEU A 40 -1.79 -6.88 5.37
C LEU A 40 -0.41 -6.95 4.71
N ARG A 41 -0.37 -7.46 3.48
CA ARG A 41 0.75 -7.25 2.58
C ARG A 41 0.64 -5.84 2.02
N TRP A 42 1.64 -5.02 2.32
CA TRP A 42 1.76 -3.67 1.80
C TRP A 42 2.68 -3.62 0.58
N SER A 43 2.37 -2.77 -0.39
CA SER A 43 3.19 -2.51 -1.56
C SER A 43 3.16 -1.03 -1.91
N VAL A 44 4.28 -0.49 -2.38
CA VAL A 44 4.35 0.85 -2.92
C VAL A 44 4.49 0.73 -4.43
N ILE A 45 3.51 1.27 -5.17
CA ILE A 45 3.37 1.09 -6.61
C ILE A 45 3.42 2.47 -7.27
N ASP A 46 4.29 2.61 -8.27
CA ASP A 46 4.43 3.83 -9.06
C ASP A 46 3.55 3.74 -10.32
N TYR A 47 2.41 4.42 -10.30
CA TYR A 47 1.54 4.56 -11.46
C TYR A 47 1.82 5.88 -12.20
N PRO A 48 1.52 5.97 -13.51
CA PRO A 48 1.65 7.23 -14.25
C PRO A 48 0.92 8.43 -13.61
N GLU A 49 -0.18 8.16 -12.92
CA GLU A 49 -1.04 9.14 -12.24
C GLU A 49 -0.50 9.54 -10.86
N GLY A 50 0.37 8.73 -10.26
CA GLY A 50 0.93 8.97 -8.94
C GLY A 50 1.35 7.69 -8.21
N LEU A 51 1.96 7.88 -7.04
CA LEU A 51 2.38 6.78 -6.18
C LEU A 51 1.22 6.32 -5.31
N VAL A 52 0.96 5.02 -5.34
CA VAL A 52 -0.08 4.34 -4.56
C VAL A 52 0.58 3.45 -3.53
N ILE A 53 0.11 3.53 -2.29
CA ILE A 53 0.40 2.53 -1.25
C ILE A 53 -0.80 1.60 -1.21
N GLU A 54 -0.58 0.32 -1.46
CA GLU A 54 -1.64 -0.67 -1.55
C GLU A 54 -1.51 -1.68 -0.42
N GLY A 55 -2.62 -1.97 0.27
CA GLY A 55 -2.71 -3.01 1.30
C GLY A 55 -3.67 -4.12 0.89
N ARG A 56 -3.17 -5.36 0.89
CA ARG A 56 -3.96 -6.57 0.57
C ARG A 56 -3.87 -7.61 1.68
N PRO A 57 -4.97 -8.30 2.03
CA PRO A 57 -4.90 -9.44 2.96
C PRO A 57 -4.03 -10.57 2.40
N GLU A 58 -3.32 -11.30 3.27
CA GLU A 58 -2.38 -12.35 2.84
C GLU A 58 -3.06 -13.61 2.28
N ALA A 59 -4.32 -13.86 2.62
CA ALA A 59 -5.07 -15.05 2.24
C ALA A 59 -6.44 -14.69 1.70
N ALA A 60 -6.86 -15.32 0.60
CA ALA A 60 -8.22 -15.23 0.10
C ALA A 60 -9.19 -16.02 1.00
N GLY A 61 -10.27 -15.39 1.44
CA GLY A 61 -11.27 -15.99 2.32
C GLY A 61 -12.41 -15.02 2.63
N PRO A 62 -13.50 -15.47 3.27
CA PRO A 62 -14.62 -14.61 3.62
C PRO A 62 -14.24 -13.43 4.54
N ASP A 63 -13.13 -13.55 5.25
CA ASP A 63 -12.68 -12.57 6.24
C ASP A 63 -11.83 -11.42 5.63
N VAL A 64 -11.58 -11.43 4.32
CA VAL A 64 -10.75 -10.40 3.64
C VAL A 64 -11.40 -9.02 3.67
N ALA A 65 -12.69 -8.96 3.36
CA ALA A 65 -13.45 -7.71 3.38
C ALA A 65 -13.59 -7.16 4.80
N GLU A 66 -13.75 -8.03 5.79
CA GLU A 66 -13.78 -7.62 7.20
C GLU A 66 -12.41 -7.10 7.64
N THR A 67 -11.33 -7.78 7.27
CA THR A 67 -9.96 -7.34 7.55
C THR A 67 -9.69 -5.96 6.96
N CYS A 68 -10.00 -5.75 5.68
CA CYS A 68 -9.85 -4.43 5.05
C CYS A 68 -10.76 -3.39 5.68
N ALA A 69 -12.01 -3.73 6.06
CA ALA A 69 -12.91 -2.80 6.74
C ALA A 69 -12.39 -2.37 8.13
N GLN A 70 -11.77 -3.27 8.89
CA GLN A 70 -11.15 -2.93 10.18
C GLN A 70 -9.97 -1.97 9.99
N TRP A 71 -9.13 -2.21 8.98
CA TRP A 71 -8.04 -1.30 8.61
C TRP A 71 -8.55 0.05 8.12
N ALA A 72 -9.54 0.06 7.24
CA ALA A 72 -10.18 1.26 6.73
C ALA A 72 -10.75 2.11 7.87
N ALA A 73 -11.43 1.48 8.83
CA ALA A 73 -11.92 2.16 10.01
C ALA A 73 -10.79 2.75 10.87
N ALA A 74 -9.70 1.99 11.09
CA ALA A 74 -8.55 2.46 11.87
C ALA A 74 -7.83 3.65 11.22
N LEU A 75 -7.79 3.68 9.89
CA LEU A 75 -7.15 4.73 9.08
C LEU A 75 -8.10 5.85 8.66
N THR A 76 -9.40 5.73 8.99
CA THR A 76 -10.45 6.67 8.56
C THR A 76 -10.53 6.79 7.02
N MET A 77 -10.43 5.66 6.34
CA MET A 77 -10.57 5.57 4.88
C MET A 77 -12.04 5.60 4.46
N VAL A 78 -12.28 5.99 3.22
CA VAL A 78 -13.62 6.02 2.61
C VAL A 78 -13.78 4.77 1.76
N GLU A 79 -14.93 4.12 1.85
CA GLU A 79 -15.27 3.00 0.96
C GLU A 79 -15.61 3.54 -0.43
N TYR A 80 -15.02 2.94 -1.45
CA TYR A 80 -15.32 3.23 -2.84
C TYR A 80 -16.34 2.20 -3.35
N GLU A 81 -17.60 2.61 -3.45
CA GLU A 81 -18.66 1.80 -4.06
C GLU A 81 -18.61 1.99 -5.58
N TRP A 82 -17.77 1.19 -6.27
CA TRP A 82 -17.99 0.94 -7.69
C TRP A 82 -18.65 -0.42 -7.85
N ASP A 83 -19.50 -0.58 -8.87
CA ASP A 83 -20.00 -1.90 -9.33
C ASP A 83 -18.80 -2.70 -9.87
N SER A 84 -17.92 -3.14 -8.98
CA SER A 84 -16.84 -4.05 -9.28
C SER A 84 -17.46 -5.39 -9.62
N VAL A 85 -17.10 -5.90 -10.80
CA VAL A 85 -17.44 -7.25 -11.20
C VAL A 85 -16.91 -8.18 -10.10
N ASP A 86 -17.78 -9.03 -9.56
CA ASP A 86 -17.46 -10.07 -8.56
C ASP A 86 -17.24 -9.65 -7.09
N GLY A 87 -17.85 -8.55 -6.64
CA GLY A 87 -18.00 -8.29 -5.19
C GLY A 87 -16.73 -7.87 -4.46
N GLU A 88 -15.76 -7.35 -5.20
CA GLU A 88 -14.54 -6.73 -4.69
C GLU A 88 -14.87 -5.40 -4.00
N ARG A 89 -14.34 -5.19 -2.80
CA ARG A 89 -14.55 -3.94 -2.05
C ARG A 89 -13.22 -3.23 -1.89
N SER A 90 -13.20 -1.93 -2.15
CA SER A 90 -12.00 -1.10 -2.01
C SER A 90 -12.26 0.08 -1.08
N TRP A 91 -11.23 0.47 -0.33
CA TRP A 91 -11.22 1.68 0.48
C TRP A 91 -10.03 2.54 0.09
N HIS A 92 -10.22 3.85 0.10
CA HIS A 92 -9.16 4.79 -0.25
C HIS A 92 -9.02 5.93 0.76
N LEU A 93 -7.81 6.47 0.83
CA LEU A 93 -7.48 7.65 1.62
C LEU A 93 -6.44 8.47 0.89
N ASP A 94 -6.83 9.68 0.52
CA ASP A 94 -5.96 10.67 -0.12
C ASP A 94 -5.37 11.61 0.93
N ILE A 95 -4.04 11.60 1.06
CA ILE A 95 -3.31 12.50 1.97
C ILE A 95 -2.25 13.27 1.18
N GLY A 96 -2.59 14.49 0.80
CA GLY A 96 -1.69 15.34 0.00
C GLY A 96 -1.44 14.72 -1.37
N ALA A 97 -0.20 14.28 -1.62
CA ALA A 97 0.20 13.61 -2.87
C ALA A 97 0.15 12.07 -2.78
N TRP A 98 -0.22 11.51 -1.62
CA TRP A 98 -0.24 10.07 -1.39
C TRP A 98 -1.66 9.54 -1.56
N HIS A 99 -1.77 8.45 -2.30
CA HIS A 99 -2.98 7.64 -2.39
C HIS A 99 -2.74 6.33 -1.64
N LEU A 100 -3.59 6.03 -0.66
CA LEU A 100 -3.58 4.76 0.06
C LEU A 100 -4.84 3.98 -0.31
N GLU A 101 -4.67 2.72 -0.70
CA GLU A 101 -5.77 1.85 -1.12
C GLU A 101 -5.73 0.52 -0.35
N LEU A 102 -6.92 0.03 0.02
CA LEU A 102 -7.14 -1.31 0.53
C LEU A 102 -8.04 -2.05 -0.42
N ILE A 103 -7.65 -3.26 -0.80
CA ILE A 103 -8.40 -4.07 -1.76
C ILE A 103 -8.79 -5.40 -1.11
N ALA A 104 -10.10 -5.62 -0.97
CA ALA A 104 -10.69 -6.89 -0.57
C ALA A 104 -11.29 -7.58 -1.80
N GLY A 105 -10.42 -8.18 -2.61
CA GLY A 105 -10.76 -8.96 -3.79
C GLY A 105 -9.99 -10.27 -3.84
N HIS A 106 -10.49 -11.23 -4.62
CA HIS A 106 -9.64 -12.32 -5.09
C HIS A 106 -8.58 -11.71 -6.02
N ASP A 107 -7.34 -12.21 -5.95
CA ASP A 107 -6.23 -11.79 -6.81
C ASP A 107 -6.62 -11.84 -8.29
N THR A 108 -7.18 -10.75 -8.78
CA THR A 108 -7.29 -10.43 -10.18
C THR A 108 -6.04 -9.63 -10.46
N SER A 109 -4.98 -10.35 -10.81
CA SER A 109 -3.97 -9.82 -11.71
C SER A 109 -4.65 -9.46 -13.04
N VAL A 110 -5.52 -8.46 -13.03
CA VAL A 110 -6.04 -7.82 -14.22
C VAL A 110 -5.33 -6.48 -14.21
N ASP A 111 -4.42 -6.33 -15.17
CA ASP A 111 -3.77 -5.04 -15.42
C ASP A 111 -4.89 -4.00 -15.60
N PRO A 112 -4.91 -2.87 -14.86
CA PRO A 112 -5.93 -1.84 -15.03
C PRO A 112 -6.04 -1.32 -16.48
N ARG A 113 -5.04 -1.58 -17.33
CA ARG A 113 -5.08 -1.32 -18.78
C ARG A 113 -6.01 -2.26 -19.56
N GLU A 114 -6.37 -3.42 -19.03
CA GLU A 114 -7.28 -4.38 -19.67
C GLU A 114 -8.77 -4.04 -19.42
N LEU A 115 -9.08 -3.04 -18.60
CA LEU A 115 -10.45 -2.60 -18.31
C LEU A 115 -10.96 -1.48 -19.24
N PHE A 116 -10.11 -0.97 -20.15
CA PHE A 116 -10.43 0.17 -21.02
C PHE A 116 -10.34 -0.14 -22.54
N ASP A 117 -10.37 -1.42 -22.94
CA ASP A 117 -10.51 -1.83 -24.35
C ASP A 117 -11.98 -2.11 -24.75
#